data_AF-A0A6B3I4B7-F1
#
_entry.id   AF-A0A6B3I4B7-F1
#
_cell.length_a   1.000
_cell.length_b   1.000
_cell.length_c   1.000
_cell.angle_alpha   90.00
_cell.angle_beta   90.00
_cell.angle_gamma   90.00
#
_symmetry.space_group_name_H-M   'P 1'
#
loop_
_entity.id
_entity.type
_entity.pdbx_description
1 polymer ?
#
loop_
_entity_poly.entity_id
_entity_poly.type
_entity_poly.pdbx_seq_one_letter_code
_entity_poly.pdbx_strand_id
1 'polypeptide(L)'
;ALLVALGAAFAVARMRWKGRRQFMLMVFIAQMAPWESLIIPVYIISRDTDMLDRLPTLTLIYFMITLPFTIVVLRGFIGTIPPELEEAAQVDGCTRTGAFWRVAMPLLAPGLMATSLFGFITAWNEFAYANFLIIKQQDNRTLPVWLSSFQNTFGTDWGATMAASTLFALPALVIFLLLQR
;
A
#
# COMPACT_ATOMS: atom_id res chain seq x y z
N ALA A 1 -2.04 1.53 4.69
CA ALA A 1 -2.24 0.07 4.61
C ALA A 1 -1.47 -0.68 5.69
N LEU A 2 -0.15 -0.44 5.85
CA LEU A 2 0.74 -1.18 6.76
C LEU A 2 0.21 -1.40 8.18
N LEU A 3 -0.23 -0.35 8.87
CA LEU A 3 -0.72 -0.49 10.26
C LEU A 3 -1.91 -1.43 10.38
N VAL A 4 -2.89 -1.28 9.48
CA VAL A 4 -4.08 -2.14 9.42
C VAL A 4 -3.69 -3.56 9.03
N ALA A 5 -2.82 -3.71 8.04
CA ALA A 5 -2.35 -5.00 7.58
C ALA A 5 -1.54 -5.74 8.65
N LEU A 6 -0.71 -5.04 9.43
CA LEU A 6 0.07 -5.62 10.52
C LEU A 6 -0.85 -6.20 11.59
N GLY A 7 -1.89 -5.45 11.99
CA GLY A 7 -2.90 -5.94 12.93
C GLY A 7 -3.66 -7.15 12.40
N ALA A 8 -4.14 -7.08 11.15
CA ALA A 8 -4.83 -8.19 10.51
C ALA A 8 -3.93 -9.42 10.33
N ALA A 9 -2.68 -9.23 9.89
CA ALA A 9 -1.70 -10.30 9.72
C ALA A 9 -1.32 -10.94 11.04
N PHE A 10 -1.18 -10.16 12.13
CA PHE A 10 -0.95 -10.70 13.47
C PHE A 10 -2.15 -11.52 13.98
N ALA A 11 -3.37 -10.96 13.86
CA ALA A 11 -4.59 -11.64 14.26
C ALA A 11 -4.80 -12.94 13.47
N VAL A 12 -4.50 -12.93 12.17
CA VAL A 12 -4.52 -14.15 11.38
C VAL A 12 -3.39 -15.05 11.83
N ALA A 13 -2.12 -14.67 11.79
CA ALA A 13 -0.99 -15.58 12.01
C ALA A 13 -0.98 -16.22 13.41
N ARG A 14 -1.19 -15.43 14.47
CA ARG A 14 -0.98 -15.84 15.87
C ARG A 14 -2.25 -16.18 16.64
N MET A 15 -3.41 -15.63 16.27
CA MET A 15 -4.65 -15.91 17.01
C MET A 15 -5.40 -17.11 16.42
N ARG A 16 -6.08 -17.86 17.30
CA ARG A 16 -6.98 -18.95 16.94
C ARG A 16 -8.41 -18.44 17.09
N TRP A 17 -9.11 -18.27 15.97
CA TRP A 17 -10.48 -17.78 15.94
C TRP A 17 -11.26 -18.44 14.79
N LYS A 18 -12.58 -18.57 14.96
CA LYS A 18 -13.46 -19.21 13.97
C LYS A 18 -13.61 -18.29 12.75
N GLY A 19 -13.31 -18.79 11.55
CA GLY A 19 -13.41 -18.00 10.31
C GLY A 19 -12.08 -17.50 9.73
N ARG A 20 -10.95 -17.78 10.38
CA ARG A 20 -9.61 -17.38 9.92
C ARG A 20 -9.31 -17.76 8.46
N ARG A 21 -9.75 -18.94 8.02
CA ARG A 21 -9.59 -19.40 6.63
C ARG A 21 -10.46 -18.59 5.67
N GLN A 22 -11.72 -18.36 6.03
CA GLN A 22 -12.66 -17.58 5.23
C GLN A 22 -12.18 -16.12 5.07
N PHE A 23 -11.65 -15.51 6.12
CA PHE A 23 -11.05 -14.18 6.04
C PHE A 23 -9.89 -14.13 5.05
N MET A 24 -8.95 -15.09 5.12
CA MET A 24 -7.86 -15.14 4.15
C MET A 24 -8.36 -15.35 2.71
N LEU A 25 -9.40 -16.17 2.52
CA LEU A 25 -10.03 -16.33 1.20
C LEU A 25 -10.64 -15.02 0.71
N MET A 26 -11.33 -14.25 1.57
CA MET A 26 -11.85 -12.93 1.22
C MET A 26 -10.73 -11.95 0.84
N VAL A 27 -9.60 -11.96 1.56
CA VAL A 27 -8.42 -11.15 1.24
C VAL A 27 -7.87 -11.52 -0.14
N PHE A 28 -7.74 -12.82 -0.46
CA PHE A 28 -7.30 -13.25 -1.79
C PHE A 28 -8.29 -12.87 -2.89
N ILE A 29 -9.60 -13.02 -2.66
CA ILE A 29 -10.63 -12.59 -3.62
C ILE A 29 -10.54 -11.09 -3.87
N ALA A 30 -10.39 -10.28 -2.81
CA ALA A 30 -10.22 -8.84 -2.94
C ALA A 30 -8.93 -8.47 -3.70
N GLN A 31 -7.86 -9.24 -3.55
CA GLN A 31 -6.62 -9.05 -4.29
C GLN A 31 -6.78 -9.35 -5.79
N MET A 32 -7.65 -10.29 -6.16
CA MET A 32 -7.95 -10.66 -7.55
C MET A 32 -8.89 -9.66 -8.24
N ALA A 33 -9.36 -8.63 -7.53
CA ALA A 33 -10.23 -7.62 -8.11
C ALA A 33 -9.55 -6.91 -9.29
N PRO A 34 -10.22 -6.76 -10.43
CA PRO A 34 -9.69 -6.03 -11.58
C PRO A 34 -9.80 -4.51 -11.35
N TRP A 35 -8.95 -3.96 -10.47
CA TRP A 35 -9.00 -2.56 -10.02
C TRP A 35 -9.15 -1.57 -11.18
N GLU A 36 -8.36 -1.71 -12.24
CA GLU A 36 -8.44 -0.82 -13.41
C GLU A 36 -9.81 -0.81 -14.10
N SER A 37 -10.53 -1.94 -14.10
CA SER A 37 -11.89 -1.99 -14.65
C SER A 37 -12.93 -1.29 -13.77
N LEU A 38 -12.63 -1.10 -12.49
CA LEU A 38 -13.50 -0.46 -11.51
C LEU A 38 -13.37 1.07 -11.51
N ILE A 39 -12.49 1.66 -12.33
CA ILE A 39 -12.31 3.11 -12.41
C ILE A 39 -13.63 3.84 -12.70
N ILE A 40 -14.41 3.37 -13.70
CA ILE A 40 -15.68 4.02 -14.07
C ILE A 40 -16.69 3.98 -12.92
N PRO A 41 -16.99 2.81 -12.31
CA PRO A 41 -17.82 2.76 -11.11
C PRO A 41 -17.33 3.64 -9.97
N VAL A 42 -16.03 3.61 -9.65
CA VAL A 42 -15.44 4.41 -8.57
C VAL A 42 -15.55 5.91 -8.86
N TYR A 43 -15.37 6.32 -10.12
CA TYR A 43 -15.57 7.69 -10.55
C TYR A 43 -17.03 8.14 -10.33
N ILE A 44 -18.01 7.32 -10.76
CA ILE A 44 -19.44 7.63 -10.58
C ILE A 44 -19.77 7.77 -9.09
N ILE A 45 -19.33 6.83 -8.25
CA ILE A 45 -19.54 6.89 -6.79
C ILE A 45 -18.89 8.14 -6.19
N SER A 46 -17.67 8.48 -6.60
CA SER A 46 -16.95 9.64 -6.09
C SER A 46 -17.60 10.95 -6.53
N ARG A 47 -18.16 10.99 -7.74
CA ARG A 47 -18.92 12.13 -8.26
C ARG A 47 -20.22 12.32 -7.50
N ASP A 48 -21.00 11.26 -7.35
CA ASP A 48 -22.33 11.32 -6.76
C ASP A 48 -22.26 11.62 -5.24
N THR A 49 -21.12 11.34 -4.60
CA THR A 49 -20.84 11.69 -3.19
C THR A 49 -20.06 13.00 -3.02
N ASP A 50 -19.80 13.76 -4.09
CA ASP A 50 -19.00 15.00 -4.07
C ASP A 50 -17.58 14.83 -3.49
N MET A 51 -17.00 13.65 -3.70
CA MET A 51 -15.67 13.23 -3.26
C MET A 51 -14.61 13.30 -4.38
N LEU A 52 -14.96 13.81 -5.56
CA LEU A 52 -14.00 14.13 -6.61
C LEU A 52 -13.05 15.25 -6.19
N ASP A 53 -11.86 15.28 -6.80
CA ASP A 53 -10.83 16.29 -6.55
C ASP A 53 -10.31 16.32 -5.10
N ARG A 54 -10.51 15.25 -4.32
CA ARG A 54 -10.09 15.15 -2.92
C ARG A 54 -9.00 14.09 -2.74
N LEU A 55 -7.84 14.51 -2.19
CA LEU A 55 -6.74 13.61 -1.82
C LEU A 55 -7.17 12.45 -0.89
N PRO A 56 -8.09 12.64 0.09
CA PRO A 56 -8.60 11.53 0.90
C PRO A 56 -9.24 10.39 0.10
N THR A 57 -9.97 10.72 -0.98
CA THR A 57 -10.62 9.73 -1.85
C THR A 57 -9.57 8.88 -2.55
N LEU A 58 -8.56 9.53 -3.13
CA LEU A 58 -7.44 8.86 -3.79
C LEU A 58 -6.65 7.99 -2.80
N THR A 59 -6.38 8.53 -1.61
CA THR A 59 -5.68 7.82 -0.53
C THR A 59 -6.44 6.57 -0.09
N LEU A 60 -7.77 6.64 0.02
CA LEU A 60 -8.61 5.51 0.39
C LEU A 60 -8.56 4.41 -0.68
N ILE A 61 -8.56 4.77 -1.96
CA ILE A 61 -8.48 3.80 -3.06
C ILE A 61 -7.11 3.12 -3.06
N TYR A 62 -6.01 3.87 -2.93
CA TYR A 62 -4.67 3.27 -2.83
C TYR A 62 -4.55 2.37 -1.60
N PHE A 63 -5.17 2.76 -0.50
CA PHE A 63 -5.28 1.91 0.68
C PHE A 63 -6.00 0.58 0.36
N MET A 64 -7.14 0.63 -0.32
CA MET A 64 -7.91 -0.58 -0.69
C MET A 64 -7.15 -1.50 -1.65
N ILE A 65 -6.44 -0.94 -2.62
CA ILE A 65 -5.64 -1.70 -3.60
C ILE A 65 -4.46 -2.40 -2.92
N THR A 66 -3.75 -1.70 -2.04
CA THR A 66 -2.50 -2.20 -1.44
C THR A 66 -2.73 -3.09 -0.21
N LEU A 67 -3.86 -2.95 0.49
CA LEU A 67 -4.13 -3.64 1.75
C LEU A 67 -4.11 -5.18 1.62
N PRO A 68 -4.77 -5.83 0.65
CA PRO A 68 -4.81 -7.29 0.56
C PRO A 68 -3.43 -7.91 0.41
N PHE A 69 -2.62 -7.36 -0.51
CA PHE A 69 -1.24 -7.78 -0.71
C PHE A 69 -0.42 -7.62 0.59
N THR A 70 -0.54 -6.47 1.25
CA THR A 70 0.18 -6.17 2.49
C THR A 70 -0.16 -7.19 3.59
N ILE A 71 -1.44 -7.58 3.73
CA ILE A 71 -1.88 -8.59 4.70
C ILE A 71 -1.25 -9.95 4.41
N VAL A 72 -1.28 -10.39 3.15
CA VAL A 72 -0.76 -11.70 2.74
C VAL A 72 0.75 -11.78 2.99
N VAL A 73 1.49 -10.74 2.59
CA VAL A 73 2.95 -10.67 2.76
C VAL A 73 3.34 -10.65 4.23
N LEU A 74 2.75 -9.74 5.03
CA LEU A 74 3.07 -9.65 6.46
C LEU A 74 2.68 -10.92 7.22
N ARG A 75 1.58 -11.58 6.85
CA ARG A 75 1.22 -12.89 7.42
C ARG A 75 2.31 -13.93 7.13
N GLY A 76 2.87 -13.93 5.93
CA GLY A 76 3.98 -14.80 5.55
C GLY A 76 5.21 -14.58 6.42
N PHE A 77 5.63 -13.32 6.59
CA PHE A 77 6.75 -12.94 7.45
C PHE A 77 6.52 -13.28 8.92
N ILE A 78 5.32 -13.03 9.47
CA ILE A 78 5.02 -13.44 10.85
C ILE A 78 5.09 -14.97 11.00
N GLY A 79 4.70 -15.70 9.96
CA GLY A 79 4.76 -17.16 9.92
C GLY A 79 6.18 -17.73 10.00
N THR A 80 7.22 -16.99 9.60
CA THR A 80 8.61 -17.46 9.68
C THR A 80 9.21 -17.27 11.07
N ILE A 81 8.64 -16.40 11.90
CA ILE A 81 9.09 -16.18 13.27
C ILE A 81 8.56 -17.32 14.15
N PRO A 82 9.44 -18.11 14.80
CA PRO A 82 9.03 -19.20 15.69
C PRO A 82 8.15 -18.67 16.83
N PRO A 83 6.96 -19.24 17.07
CA PRO A 83 6.07 -18.79 18.15
C PRO A 83 6.68 -18.94 19.54
N GLU A 84 7.64 -19.85 19.71
CA GLU A 84 8.31 -20.15 20.97
C GLU A 84 9.06 -18.93 21.53
N LEU A 85 9.52 -18.02 20.66
CA LEU A 85 10.16 -16.77 21.09
C LEU A 85 9.17 -15.83 21.82
N GLU A 86 7.93 -15.77 21.33
CA GLU A 86 6.86 -14.99 21.98
C GLU A 86 6.35 -15.68 23.25
N GLU A 87 6.38 -17.01 23.31
CA GLU A 87 6.01 -17.79 24.49
C GLU A 87 7.06 -17.68 25.60
N ALA A 88 8.35 -17.72 25.27
CA ALA A 88 9.44 -17.49 26.22
C ALA A 88 9.34 -16.11 26.88
N ALA A 89 9.09 -15.06 26.09
CA ALA A 89 8.87 -13.72 26.64
C ALA A 89 7.62 -13.63 27.55
N GLN A 90 6.59 -14.44 27.29
CA GLN A 90 5.41 -14.52 28.16
C GLN A 90 5.71 -15.22 29.49
N VAL A 91 6.58 -16.23 29.48
CA VAL A 91 7.11 -16.86 30.71
C VAL A 91 7.91 -15.85 31.53
N ASP A 92 8.67 -14.97 30.88
CA ASP A 92 9.40 -13.85 31.51
C ASP A 92 8.48 -12.70 31.98
N GLY A 93 7.16 -12.88 31.92
CA GLY A 93 6.17 -11.93 32.43
C GLY A 93 5.70 -10.87 31.43
N CYS A 94 6.06 -10.98 30.14
CA CYS A 94 5.44 -10.13 29.12
C CYS A 94 3.99 -10.53 28.86
N THR A 95 3.12 -9.54 28.67
CA THR A 95 1.80 -9.79 28.08
C THR A 95 1.96 -10.23 26.62
N ARG A 96 0.95 -10.90 26.06
CA ARG A 96 0.97 -11.33 24.64
C ARG A 96 1.21 -10.20 23.65
N THR A 97 0.64 -9.02 23.89
CA THR A 97 0.91 -7.81 23.10
C THR A 97 2.32 -7.28 23.34
N GLY A 98 2.80 -7.31 24.58
CA GLY A 98 4.18 -6.96 24.91
C GLY A 98 5.21 -7.86 24.22
N ALA A 99 4.96 -9.18 24.18
CA ALA A 99 5.79 -10.16 23.49
C ALA A 99 5.83 -9.87 21.98
N PHE A 100 4.70 -9.56 21.36
CA PHE A 100 4.67 -9.16 19.95
C PHE A 100 5.53 -7.92 19.68
N TRP A 101 5.33 -6.84 20.43
CA TRP A 101 6.05 -5.58 20.18
C TRP A 101 7.54 -5.62 20.51
N ARG A 102 7.95 -6.43 21.51
CA ARG A 102 9.35 -6.50 21.95
C ARG A 102 10.15 -7.60 21.25
N VAL A 103 9.50 -8.67 20.81
CA VAL A 103 10.19 -9.85 20.24
C VAL A 103 9.87 -9.98 18.75
N ALA A 104 8.60 -10.07 18.38
CA ALA A 104 8.23 -10.31 16.99
C ALA A 104 8.43 -9.08 16.11
N MET A 105 8.09 -7.88 16.57
CA MET A 105 8.12 -6.65 15.77
C MET A 105 9.53 -6.29 15.27
N PRO A 106 10.61 -6.35 16.07
CA PRO A 106 11.97 -6.16 15.55
C PRO A 106 12.36 -7.19 14.48
N LEU A 107 11.95 -8.45 14.66
CA LEU A 107 12.19 -9.52 13.68
C LEU A 107 11.36 -9.34 12.39
N LEU A 108 10.25 -8.61 12.45
CA LEU A 108 9.43 -8.23 11.31
C LEU A 108 9.97 -7.02 10.54
N ALA A 109 10.96 -6.29 11.06
CA ALA A 109 11.46 -5.07 10.44
C ALA A 109 11.82 -5.23 8.95
N PRO A 110 12.53 -6.29 8.51
CA PRO A 110 12.82 -6.50 7.09
C PRO A 110 11.55 -6.69 6.24
N GLY A 111 10.56 -7.42 6.78
CA GLY A 111 9.28 -7.63 6.11
C GLY A 111 8.43 -6.37 6.03
N LEU A 112 8.43 -5.56 7.09
CA LEU A 112 7.77 -4.25 7.13
C LEU A 112 8.40 -3.29 6.12
N MET A 113 9.73 -3.23 6.05
CA MET A 113 10.45 -2.41 5.06
C MET A 113 10.09 -2.81 3.64
N ALA A 114 10.24 -4.10 3.28
CA ALA A 114 9.94 -4.59 1.94
C ALA A 114 8.48 -4.32 1.53
N THR A 115 7.53 -4.56 2.44
CA THR A 115 6.10 -4.36 2.15
C THR A 115 5.75 -2.87 2.07
N SER A 116 6.40 -2.02 2.89
CA SER A 116 6.20 -0.57 2.86
C SER A 116 6.70 0.05 1.56
N LEU A 117 7.85 -0.40 1.08
CA LEU A 117 8.44 0.04 -0.17
C LEU A 117 7.55 -0.35 -1.35
N PHE A 118 7.04 -1.59 -1.37
CA PHE A 118 6.08 -2.02 -2.38
C PHE A 118 4.85 -1.09 -2.40
N GLY A 119 4.22 -0.86 -1.25
CA GLY A 119 3.04 0.01 -1.17
C GLY A 119 3.34 1.45 -1.60
N PHE A 120 4.51 1.98 -1.25
CA PHE A 120 4.98 3.30 -1.68
C PHE A 120 5.14 3.35 -3.19
N ILE A 121 5.87 2.42 -3.80
CA ILE A 121 6.11 2.39 -5.25
C ILE A 121 4.79 2.24 -6.01
N THR A 122 3.88 1.39 -5.53
CA THR A 122 2.54 1.23 -6.13
C THR A 122 1.77 2.54 -6.11
N ALA A 123 1.69 3.22 -4.97
CA ALA A 123 0.96 4.49 -4.87
C ALA A 123 1.67 5.64 -5.63
N TRP A 124 3.00 5.65 -5.65
CA TRP A 124 3.81 6.67 -6.31
C TRP A 124 3.69 6.63 -7.83
N ASN A 125 3.59 5.42 -8.40
CA ASN A 125 3.45 5.19 -9.84
C ASN A 125 1.99 5.16 -10.32
N GLU A 126 1.03 5.25 -9.41
CA GLU A 126 -0.38 5.14 -9.77
C GLU A 126 -0.81 6.37 -10.58
N PHE A 127 -1.29 6.11 -11.80
CA PHE A 127 -1.67 7.14 -12.76
C PHE A 127 -3.17 7.15 -13.02
N ALA A 128 -3.79 5.99 -13.16
CA ALA A 128 -5.13 5.86 -13.72
C ALA A 128 -6.17 6.49 -12.78
N TYR A 129 -6.24 6.05 -11.53
CA TYR A 129 -7.16 6.62 -10.54
C TYR A 129 -6.86 8.08 -10.24
N ALA A 130 -5.59 8.47 -10.15
CA ALA A 130 -5.23 9.88 -9.97
C ALA A 130 -5.77 10.77 -11.12
N ASN A 131 -5.60 10.33 -12.37
CA ASN A 131 -6.06 11.07 -13.55
C ASN A 131 -7.59 11.20 -13.62
N PHE A 132 -8.32 10.14 -13.24
CA PHE A 132 -9.78 10.15 -13.29
C PHE A 132 -10.45 10.80 -12.08
N LEU A 133 -9.78 10.87 -10.93
CA LEU A 133 -10.37 11.41 -9.70
C LEU A 133 -9.92 12.82 -9.35
N ILE A 134 -8.74 13.25 -9.83
CA ILE A 134 -8.21 14.61 -9.64
C ILE A 134 -8.22 15.33 -10.99
N ILE A 135 -9.38 15.91 -11.32
CA ILE A 135 -9.69 16.50 -12.63
C ILE A 135 -9.45 18.01 -12.63
N LYS A 136 -9.95 18.72 -11.62
CA LYS A 136 -10.08 20.20 -11.64
C LYS A 136 -8.90 20.91 -10.96
N GLN A 137 -8.46 20.42 -9.81
CA GLN A 137 -7.43 21.10 -9.02
C GLN A 137 -6.04 20.70 -9.52
N GLN A 138 -5.46 21.54 -10.38
CA GLN A 138 -4.10 21.33 -10.90
C GLN A 138 -3.06 21.19 -9.79
N ASP A 139 -3.24 21.91 -8.68
CA ASP A 139 -2.34 21.88 -7.52
C ASP A 139 -2.31 20.52 -6.81
N ASN A 140 -3.35 19.70 -6.98
CA ASN A 140 -3.47 18.38 -6.36
C ASN A 140 -3.10 17.23 -7.30
N ARG A 141 -2.65 17.52 -8.52
CA ARG A 141 -2.25 16.47 -9.47
C ARG A 141 -1.04 15.72 -8.96
N THR A 142 -1.09 14.40 -9.04
CA THR A 142 0.07 13.56 -8.77
C THR A 142 1.12 13.75 -9.86
N LEU A 143 2.38 13.47 -9.53
CA LEU A 143 3.49 13.62 -10.48
C LEU A 143 3.28 12.82 -11.80
N PRO A 144 2.77 11.58 -11.80
CA PRO A 144 2.47 10.87 -13.06
C PRO A 144 1.41 11.59 -13.92
N VAL A 145 0.38 12.17 -13.30
CA VAL A 145 -0.66 12.93 -14.00
C VAL A 145 -0.14 14.26 -14.53
N TRP A 146 0.76 14.90 -13.79
CA TRP A 146 1.43 16.09 -14.29
C TRP A 146 2.37 15.78 -15.47
N LEU A 147 3.10 14.66 -15.43
CA LEU A 147 3.99 14.24 -16.51
C LEU A 147 3.25 14.01 -17.84
N SER A 148 1.99 13.54 -17.80
CA SER A 148 1.20 13.37 -19.02
C SER A 148 0.85 14.69 -19.70
N SER A 149 0.95 15.84 -19.00
CA SER A 149 0.70 17.16 -19.60
C SER A 149 1.74 17.62 -20.63
N PHE A 150 2.90 16.94 -20.71
CA PHE A 150 3.90 17.16 -21.77
C PHE A 150 3.51 16.53 -23.11
N GLN A 151 2.46 15.71 -23.12
CA GLN A 151 1.84 15.18 -24.33
C GLN A 151 0.59 16.01 -24.64
N ASN A 152 0.66 16.83 -25.68
CA ASN A 152 -0.45 17.67 -26.11
C ASN A 152 -0.85 17.35 -27.56
N THR A 153 -1.98 17.90 -27.99
CA THR A 153 -2.49 17.73 -29.36
C THR A 153 -1.51 18.18 -30.45
N PHE A 154 -0.58 19.09 -30.11
CA PHE A 154 0.42 19.64 -31.03
C PHE A 154 1.72 18.83 -31.10
N GLY A 155 1.83 17.75 -30.33
CA GLY A 155 3.00 16.88 -30.25
C GLY A 155 3.48 16.65 -28.82
N THR A 156 4.44 15.74 -28.69
CA THR A 156 5.08 15.38 -27.42
C THR A 156 6.40 16.11 -27.28
N ASP A 157 6.57 16.85 -26.19
CA ASP A 157 7.88 17.39 -25.82
C ASP A 157 8.70 16.29 -25.14
N TRP A 158 9.45 15.53 -25.94
CA TRP A 158 10.29 14.44 -25.44
C TRP A 158 11.41 14.94 -24.52
N GLY A 159 11.93 16.15 -24.74
CA GLY A 159 12.99 16.72 -23.91
C GLY A 159 12.51 17.00 -22.50
N ALA A 160 11.38 17.71 -22.38
CA ALA A 160 10.75 17.98 -21.09
C ALA A 160 10.26 16.70 -20.40
N THR A 161 9.66 15.77 -21.15
CA THR A 161 9.19 14.48 -20.63
C THR A 161 10.34 13.65 -20.04
N MET A 162 11.48 13.54 -20.74
CA MET A 162 12.64 12.81 -20.24
C MET A 162 13.21 13.45 -18.98
N ALA A 163 13.39 14.77 -18.97
CA ALA A 163 13.91 15.50 -17.82
C ALA A 163 13.02 15.33 -16.57
N ALA A 164 11.71 15.48 -16.75
CA ALA A 164 10.72 15.28 -15.70
C ALA A 164 10.68 13.82 -15.21
N SER A 165 10.81 12.85 -16.10
CA SER A 165 10.88 11.42 -15.74
C SER A 165 12.12 11.09 -14.91
N THR A 166 13.27 11.69 -15.22
CA THR A 166 14.49 11.53 -14.41
C THR A 166 14.30 12.07 -13.00
N LEU A 167 13.72 13.27 -12.86
CA LEU A 167 13.37 13.85 -11.56
C LEU A 167 12.37 12.98 -10.79
N PHE A 168 11.37 12.42 -11.47
CA PHE A 168 10.38 11.52 -10.89
C PHE A 168 10.97 10.23 -10.32
N ALA A 169 12.06 9.71 -10.90
CA ALA A 169 12.73 8.52 -10.42
C ALA A 169 13.55 8.76 -9.13
N LEU A 170 13.99 10.00 -8.87
CA LEU A 170 14.89 10.30 -7.75
C LEU A 170 14.29 9.97 -6.36
N PRO A 171 13.05 10.34 -6.01
CA PRO A 171 12.49 10.04 -4.69
C PRO A 171 12.41 8.54 -4.42
N ALA A 172 12.00 7.75 -5.41
CA ALA A 172 11.95 6.30 -5.30
C ALA A 172 13.35 5.70 -5.09
N LEU A 173 14.36 6.19 -5.82
CA LEU A 173 15.76 5.79 -5.65
C LEU A 173 16.30 6.14 -4.26
N VAL A 174 16.04 7.36 -3.76
CA VAL A 174 16.47 7.79 -2.43
C VAL A 174 15.86 6.91 -1.35
N ILE A 175 14.55 6.66 -1.41
CA ILE A 175 13.87 5.80 -0.44
C ILE A 175 14.42 4.37 -0.50
N PHE A 176 14.64 3.84 -1.70
CA PHE A 176 15.25 2.52 -1.86
C PHE A 176 16.64 2.44 -1.23
N LEU A 177 17.52 3.41 -1.51
CA LEU A 177 18.89 3.44 -0.97
C LEU A 177 18.94 3.59 0.56
N LEU A 178 17.97 4.31 1.14
CA LEU A 178 17.84 4.45 2.59
C LEU A 178 17.37 3.15 3.25
N LEU A 179 16.49 2.39 2.60
CA LEU A 179 15.91 1.14 3.12
C LEU A 179 16.78 -0.10 2.86
N GLN A 180 17.78 -0.02 1.99
CA GLN A 180 18.68 -1.13 1.65
C GLN A 180 19.77 -1.38 2.72
N ARG A 181 19.94 -0.47 3.68
CA ARG A 181 20.90 -0.60 4.79
C ARG A 181 20.26 -1.20 6.02
#